data_AF-A0A6P6G3M5-F1
#
_entry.id   AF-A0A6P6G3M5-F1
#
_cell.length_a   1.000
_cell.length_b   1.000
_cell.length_c   1.000
_cell.angle_alpha   90.00
_cell.angle_beta   90.00
_cell.angle_gamma   90.00
#
_symmetry.space_group_name_H-M   'P 1'
#
loop_
_entity.id
_entity.type
_entity.pdbx_description
1 polymer ?
#
loop_
_entity_poly.entity_id
_entity_poly.type
_entity_poly.pdbx_seq_one_letter_code
_entity_poly.pdbx_strand_id
1 'polypeptide(L)'
;MDLTSSRPPPLPPRAQTLKVCAVTAFVFGCPLYGDQSFAKVFAQLENLHVLQIHLHGVAGPKVVDGKNLLVVDRDIAWVNKGFDEVKHEYKIFANWWVKEKKSMVQMDDGKWVLKDRDTAEEDDYI
;
A
#
# COMPACT_ATOMS: atom_id res chain seq x y z
N MET A 1 -48.70 8.65 -55.68
CA MET A 1 -48.25 7.26 -55.85
C MET A 1 -46.78 7.32 -56.23
N ASP A 2 -45.79 6.98 -55.43
CA ASP A 2 -45.64 6.73 -54.01
C ASP A 2 -44.15 7.02 -53.78
N LEU A 3 -43.81 7.99 -52.93
CA LEU A 3 -42.41 8.23 -52.56
C LEU A 3 -42.05 7.21 -51.48
N THR A 4 -41.84 5.95 -51.86
CA THR A 4 -41.26 4.96 -50.96
C THR A 4 -39.78 5.26 -50.80
N SER A 5 -39.49 6.14 -49.83
CA SER A 5 -38.17 6.30 -49.23
C SER A 5 -37.65 4.92 -48.81
N SER A 6 -36.76 4.33 -49.60
CA SER A 6 -36.07 3.09 -49.25
C SER A 6 -35.12 3.39 -48.07
N ARG A 7 -35.60 3.16 -46.85
CA ARG A 7 -34.75 3.25 -45.66
C ARG A 7 -33.64 2.19 -45.80
N PRO A 8 -32.35 2.54 -45.61
CA PRO A 8 -31.29 1.54 -45.66
C PRO A 8 -31.53 0.45 -44.61
N PRO A 9 -31.10 -0.79 -44.87
CA PRO A 9 -31.29 -1.89 -43.93
C PRO A 9 -30.63 -1.56 -42.59
N PRO A 10 -31.23 -1.96 -41.45
CA PRO A 10 -30.64 -1.72 -40.14
C PRO A 10 -29.26 -2.37 -40.06
N LEU A 11 -28.28 -1.61 -39.59
CA LEU A 11 -26.93 -2.12 -39.39
C LEU A 11 -26.95 -3.31 -38.41
N PRO A 12 -26.13 -4.35 -38.62
CA PRO A 12 -26.05 -5.47 -37.71
C PRO A 12 -25.66 -4.98 -36.30
N PRO A 13 -26.07 -5.69 -35.23
CA PRO A 13 -25.69 -5.33 -33.87
C PRO A 13 -24.18 -5.21 -33.80
N ARG A 14 -23.66 -4.07 -33.33
CA ARG A 14 -22.23 -3.94 -33.02
C ARG A 14 -21.89 -5.04 -32.03
N ALA A 15 -21.13 -6.05 -32.47
CA ALA A 15 -20.45 -6.96 -31.58
C ALA A 15 -19.48 -6.12 -30.74
N GLN A 16 -19.90 -5.72 -29.55
CA GLN A 16 -19.01 -5.12 -28.57
C GLN A 16 -18.09 -6.23 -28.10
N THR A 17 -16.93 -6.35 -28.71
CA THR A 17 -15.86 -7.20 -28.21
C THR A 17 -15.46 -6.64 -26.85
N LEU A 18 -15.81 -7.32 -25.77
CA LEU A 18 -15.30 -7.02 -24.43
C LEU A 18 -13.77 -6.98 -24.53
N LYS A 19 -13.20 -5.78 -24.38
CA LYS A 19 -11.75 -5.61 -24.35
C LYS A 19 -11.26 -6.22 -23.06
N VAL A 20 -10.68 -7.41 -23.16
CA VAL A 20 -10.05 -8.07 -22.02
C VAL A 20 -8.76 -7.31 -21.72
N CYS A 21 -8.70 -6.65 -20.56
CA CYS A 21 -7.47 -6.08 -20.01
C CYS A 21 -6.86 -7.05 -19.01
N ALA A 22 -5.54 -7.24 -19.07
CA ALA A 22 -4.82 -7.94 -18.01
C ALA A 22 -4.89 -7.10 -16.72
N VAL A 23 -5.28 -7.75 -15.62
CA VAL A 23 -5.28 -7.16 -14.28
C VAL A 23 -4.31 -7.96 -13.42
N THR A 24 -3.38 -7.26 -12.77
CA THR A 24 -2.40 -7.87 -11.85
C THR A 24 -2.47 -7.12 -10.53
N ALA A 25 -2.61 -7.85 -9.43
CA ALA A 25 -2.59 -7.31 -8.08
C ALA A 25 -1.35 -7.83 -7.34
N PHE A 26 -0.64 -6.93 -6.65
CA PHE A 26 0.43 -7.28 -5.73
C PHE A 26 -0.10 -7.12 -4.32
N VAL A 27 -0.22 -8.22 -3.57
CA VAL A 27 -0.81 -8.18 -2.22
C VAL A 27 0.17 -8.79 -1.23
N PHE A 28 0.33 -8.12 -0.08
CA PHE A 28 1.22 -8.51 1.01
C PHE A 28 0.40 -8.80 2.26
N GLY A 29 0.82 -9.79 3.07
CA GLY A 29 0.13 -10.12 4.32
C GLY A 29 -1.30 -10.65 4.15
N CYS A 30 -1.61 -11.32 3.03
CA CYS A 30 -2.91 -11.95 2.81
C CYS A 30 -3.02 -13.31 3.52
N PRO A 31 -3.80 -13.44 4.60
CA PRO A 31 -3.86 -14.67 5.39
C PRO A 31 -4.58 -15.83 4.68
N LEU A 32 -5.31 -15.56 3.60
CA LEU A 32 -6.19 -16.53 2.94
C LEU A 32 -5.45 -17.49 1.97
N TYR A 33 -4.14 -17.34 1.79
CA TYR A 33 -3.32 -18.20 0.94
C TYR A 33 -2.35 -19.01 1.80
N GLY A 34 -2.69 -20.26 2.07
CA GLY A 34 -1.88 -21.19 2.87
C GLY A 34 -2.73 -22.33 3.43
N ASP A 35 -2.08 -23.34 4.00
CA ASP A 35 -2.76 -24.42 4.72
C ASP A 35 -3.11 -23.97 6.15
N GLN A 36 -3.84 -24.82 6.89
CA GLN A 36 -4.25 -24.50 8.25
C GLN A 36 -3.05 -24.32 9.20
N SER A 37 -1.92 -24.95 8.90
CA SER A 37 -0.66 -24.79 9.64
C SER A 37 -0.07 -23.39 9.42
N PHE A 38 -0.01 -22.94 8.17
CA PHE A 38 0.40 -21.58 7.82
C PHE A 38 -0.50 -20.54 8.46
N ALA A 39 -1.83 -20.71 8.40
CA ALA A 39 -2.76 -19.78 9.02
C ALA A 39 -2.55 -19.66 10.55
N LYS A 40 -2.24 -20.76 11.25
CA LYS A 40 -1.95 -20.76 12.68
C LYS A 40 -0.65 -20.02 13.01
N VAL A 41 0.42 -20.27 12.27
CA VAL A 41 1.71 -19.58 12.45
C VAL A 41 1.56 -18.10 12.13
N PHE A 42 0.85 -17.79 11.03
CA PHE A 42 0.58 -16.42 10.61
C PHE A 42 -0.23 -15.64 11.66
N ALA A 43 -1.23 -16.27 12.29
CA ALA A 43 -2.01 -15.67 13.37
C ALA A 43 -1.23 -15.45 14.68
N GLN A 44 -0.12 -16.18 14.90
CA GLN A 44 0.73 -16.03 16.08
C GLN A 44 1.79 -14.93 15.93
N LEU A 45 2.03 -14.47 14.71
CA LEU A 45 3.06 -13.48 14.39
C LEU A 45 2.38 -12.16 14.02
N GLU A 46 2.02 -11.37 15.03
CA GLU A 46 1.33 -10.07 14.87
C GLU A 46 2.09 -9.11 13.95
N ASN A 47 3.42 -9.22 13.94
CA ASN A 47 4.31 -8.42 13.11
C ASN A 47 4.35 -8.84 11.63
N LEU A 48 3.81 -10.00 11.24
CA LEU A 48 3.72 -10.36 9.82
C LEU A 48 2.81 -9.40 9.05
N HIS A 49 1.80 -8.80 9.68
CA HIS A 49 0.98 -7.79 8.99
C HIS A 49 1.73 -6.48 8.68
N VAL A 50 2.96 -6.33 9.15
CA VAL A 50 3.76 -5.14 8.92
C VAL A 50 4.28 -5.16 7.48
N LEU A 51 3.71 -4.29 6.65
CA LEU A 51 4.15 -4.08 5.27
C LEU A 51 5.67 -3.82 5.19
N GLN A 52 6.23 -3.12 6.16
CA GLN A 52 7.65 -2.77 6.17
C GLN A 52 8.55 -4.00 6.37
N ILE A 53 8.10 -5.03 7.08
CA ILE A 53 8.81 -6.31 7.21
C ILE A 53 8.75 -7.08 5.90
N HIS A 54 7.57 -7.16 5.27
CA HIS A 54 7.40 -7.78 3.96
C HIS A 54 8.31 -7.17 2.90
N LEU A 55 8.31 -5.85 2.79
CA LEU A 55 9.15 -5.14 1.83
C LEU A 55 10.66 -5.28 2.16
N HIS A 56 11.03 -5.54 3.42
CA HIS A 56 12.43 -5.79 3.80
C HIS A 56 12.87 -7.16 3.30
N GLY A 57 12.01 -8.18 3.45
CA GLY A 57 12.24 -9.51 2.86
C GLY A 57 12.29 -9.49 1.33
N VAL A 58 11.45 -8.67 0.67
CA VAL A 58 11.52 -8.48 -0.80
C VAL A 58 12.84 -7.81 -1.23
N ALA A 59 13.35 -6.87 -0.43
CA ALA A 59 14.64 -6.23 -0.69
C ALA A 59 15.83 -7.19 -0.48
N GLY A 60 15.68 -8.28 0.28
CA GLY A 60 16.66 -9.37 0.35
C GLY A 60 16.26 -10.52 1.28
N PRO A 61 16.63 -11.74 0.89
CA PRO A 61 18.06 -12.07 0.80
C PRO A 61 18.51 -12.67 -0.54
N LYS A 62 19.65 -12.20 -1.06
CA LYS A 62 20.56 -13.07 -1.83
C LYS A 62 21.57 -13.63 -0.84
N VAL A 63 21.62 -14.96 -0.73
CA VAL A 63 22.68 -15.62 0.04
C VAL A 63 23.96 -15.54 -0.78
N VAL A 64 24.95 -14.80 -0.29
CA VAL A 64 26.30 -14.74 -0.85
C VAL A 64 27.25 -15.15 0.28
N ASP A 65 27.99 -16.24 0.09
CA ASP A 65 28.90 -16.80 1.10
C ASP A 65 28.27 -17.04 2.48
N GLY A 66 27.01 -17.52 2.48
CA GLY A 66 26.25 -17.77 3.72
C GLY A 66 25.75 -16.51 4.44
N LYS A 67 25.96 -15.32 3.86
CA LYS A 67 25.45 -14.05 4.38
C LYS A 67 24.24 -13.60 3.58
N ASN A 68 23.24 -13.10 4.28
CA ASN A 68 22.08 -12.45 3.68
C ASN A 68 22.46 -11.03 3.29
N LEU A 69 22.55 -10.76 2.00
CA LEU A 69 22.72 -9.41 1.47
C LEU A 69 21.40 -8.90 0.90
N LEU A 70 21.10 -7.63 1.20
CA LEU A 70 20.04 -6.92 0.51
C LEU A 70 20.48 -6.69 -0.94
N VAL A 71 19.61 -7.05 -1.89
CA VAL A 71 19.83 -6.85 -3.32
C VAL A 71 19.48 -5.42 -3.72
N VAL A 72 18.59 -4.78 -2.96
CA VAL A 72 18.18 -3.39 -3.12
C VAL A 72 18.54 -2.60 -1.86
N ASP A 73 19.08 -1.40 -2.04
CA ASP A 73 19.32 -0.48 -0.93
C ASP A 73 17.99 0.00 -0.35
N ARG A 74 17.63 -0.57 0.81
CA ARG A 74 16.40 -0.28 1.54
C ARG A 74 16.73 -0.07 3.00
N ASP A 75 16.50 1.13 3.49
CA ASP A 75 16.80 1.49 4.87
C ASP A 75 15.98 0.63 5.85
N ILE A 76 16.69 -0.06 6.75
CA ILE A 76 16.12 -0.90 7.80
C ILE A 76 15.31 -0.09 8.81
N ALA A 77 15.55 1.23 8.93
CA ALA A 77 14.77 2.12 9.80
C ALA A 77 13.28 2.11 9.48
N TRP A 78 12.89 1.87 8.22
CA TRP A 78 11.50 1.75 7.82
C TRP A 78 10.73 0.64 8.56
N VAL A 79 11.40 -0.41 9.02
CA VAL A 79 10.77 -1.49 9.79
C VAL A 79 10.17 -0.94 11.10
N ASN A 80 10.87 -0.02 11.77
CA ASN A 80 10.41 0.61 13.02
C ASN A 80 9.46 1.81 12.81
N LYS A 81 8.99 2.05 11.57
CA LYS A 81 8.09 3.18 11.26
C LYS A 81 6.91 3.27 12.24
N GLY A 82 6.26 2.14 12.53
CA GLY A 82 5.14 2.04 13.48
C GLY A 82 5.24 0.82 14.39
N PHE A 83 6.44 0.29 14.59
CA PHE A 83 6.72 -0.94 15.35
C PHE A 83 8.12 -0.88 16.00
N ASP A 84 8.49 -1.91 16.76
CA ASP A 84 9.80 -2.06 17.43
C ASP A 84 10.43 -3.44 17.13
N GLU A 85 10.79 -3.67 15.88
CA GLU A 85 11.24 -4.99 15.40
C GLU A 85 12.73 -5.01 15.02
N VAL A 86 13.34 -3.85 14.81
CA VAL A 86 14.78 -3.75 14.53
C VAL A 86 15.56 -3.96 15.83
N LYS A 87 16.63 -4.74 15.76
CA LYS A 87 17.52 -4.98 16.91
C LYS A 87 18.05 -3.66 17.48
N HIS A 88 18.12 -3.59 18.81
CA HIS A 88 18.62 -2.43 19.55
C HIS A 88 20.04 -1.96 19.15
N GLU A 89 20.88 -2.85 18.61
CA GLU A 89 22.23 -2.55 18.13
C GLU A 89 22.25 -1.47 17.02
N TYR A 90 21.18 -1.37 16.24
CA TYR A 90 21.03 -0.36 15.19
C TYR A 90 20.60 1.02 15.72
N LYS A 91 20.23 1.13 17.01
CA LYS A 91 19.87 2.39 17.69
C LYS A 91 18.76 3.19 16.98
N ILE A 92 17.79 2.49 16.39
CA ILE A 92 16.64 3.08 15.71
C ILE A 92 15.48 3.15 16.71
N PHE A 93 14.93 4.34 16.91
CA PHE A 93 13.76 4.50 17.77
C PHE A 93 12.56 3.72 17.23
N ALA A 94 11.84 3.04 18.11
CA ALA A 94 10.56 2.43 17.80
C ALA A 94 9.51 3.49 17.45
N ASN A 95 8.53 3.13 16.62
CA ASN A 95 7.33 3.93 16.36
C ASN A 95 7.63 5.40 15.97
N TRP A 96 8.71 5.60 15.22
CA TRP A 96 9.26 6.94 15.00
C TRP A 96 8.43 7.79 14.03
N TRP A 97 7.52 7.18 13.26
CA TRP A 97 6.67 7.91 12.32
C TRP A 97 5.51 8.60 13.04
N VAL A 98 5.81 9.77 13.59
CA VAL A 98 4.85 10.64 14.27
C VAL A 98 4.97 12.06 13.72
N LYS A 99 3.85 12.74 13.47
CA LYS A 99 3.85 14.16 13.10
C LYS A 99 4.51 14.97 14.22
N GLU A 100 5.22 16.05 13.88
CA GLU A 100 5.88 16.92 14.85
C GLU A 100 4.90 17.33 15.96
N LYS A 101 5.32 17.22 17.23
CA LYS A 101 4.49 17.52 18.41
C LYS A 101 3.11 16.82 18.38
N LYS A 102 3.01 15.66 17.71
CA LYS A 102 1.76 14.92 17.49
C LYS A 102 0.67 15.77 16.83
N SER A 103 1.05 16.64 15.90
CA SER A 103 0.14 17.56 15.20
C SER A 103 -0.49 18.64 16.10
N MET A 104 0.05 18.85 17.30
CA MET A 104 -0.36 19.95 18.16
C MET A 104 0.37 21.22 17.70
N VAL A 105 -0.41 22.28 17.43
CA VAL A 105 0.10 23.59 17.02
C VAL A 105 -0.26 24.60 18.10
N GLN A 106 0.73 25.35 18.58
CA GLN A 106 0.48 26.45 19.49
C GLN A 106 0.04 27.68 18.70
N MET A 107 -1.09 28.26 19.08
CA MET A 107 -1.66 29.47 18.51
C MET A 107 -1.07 30.72 19.19
N ASP A 108 -1.31 31.89 18.61
CA ASP A 108 -0.79 33.16 19.14
C ASP A 108 -1.34 33.52 20.53
N ASP A 109 -2.52 33.00 20.89
CA ASP A 109 -3.12 33.14 22.24
C ASP A 109 -2.51 32.17 23.28
N GLY A 110 -1.49 31.41 22.89
CA GLY A 110 -0.79 30.44 23.71
C GLY A 110 -1.48 29.08 23.84
N LYS A 111 -2.70 28.91 23.31
CA LYS A 111 -3.42 27.63 23.34
C LYS A 111 -2.86 26.65 22.32
N TRP A 112 -3.03 25.37 22.60
CA TRP A 112 -2.61 24.30 21.71
C TRP A 112 -3.83 23.67 21.04
N VAL A 113 -3.80 23.56 19.71
CA VAL A 113 -4.89 23.01 18.90
C VAL A 113 -4.36 21.83 18.08
N LEU A 114 -5.15 20.76 18.00
CA LEU A 114 -4.87 19.61 17.15
C LEU A 114 -5.16 19.98 15.68
N LYS A 115 -4.15 19.94 14.82
CA LYS A 115 -4.27 20.12 13.36
C LYS A 115 -3.74 18.87 12.65
N ASP A 116 -4.50 17.78 12.72
CA ASP A 116 -4.12 16.46 12.21
C ASP A 116 -4.60 16.18 10.77
N ARG A 117 -5.59 16.93 10.28
CA ARG A 117 -6.12 16.89 8.92
C ARG A 117 -5.61 18.06 8.09
N ASP A 118 -5.18 17.75 6.87
CA ASP A 118 -5.03 18.76 5.85
C ASP A 118 -6.44 19.13 5.39
N THR A 119 -6.81 20.41 5.46
CA THR A 119 -7.97 20.89 4.70
C THR A 119 -7.57 20.79 3.25
N ALA A 120 -8.06 19.75 2.57
CA ALA A 120 -7.99 19.71 1.12
C ALA A 120 -8.64 21.02 0.64
N GLU A 121 -7.87 21.89 0.03
CA GLU A 121 -8.43 22.84 -0.93
C GLU A 121 -9.23 21.94 -1.89
N GLU A 122 -10.54 22.13 -1.98
CA GLU A 122 -11.34 21.48 -3.02
C GLU A 122 -10.82 22.03 -4.35
N ASP A 123 -9.77 21.42 -4.89
CA ASP A 123 -9.34 21.65 -6.26
C ASP A 123 -10.52 21.21 -7.13
N ASP A 124 -11.26 22.19 -7.65
CA ASP A 124 -12.36 22.04 -8.61
C ASP A 124 -11.92 21.09 -9.75
N TYR A 125 -12.30 19.81 -9.63
CA TYR A 125 -12.28 18.88 -10.76
C TYR A 125 -13.51 19.16 -11.63
N ILE A 126 -13.36 20.04 -12.62
CA ILE A 126 -14.18 20.06 -13.84
C ILE A 126 -13.47 19.27 -14.94
#